data_AF-A0A2K3PWS6-F1
#
_entry.id   AF-A0A2K3PWS6-F1
#
_cell.length_a   1.000
_cell.length_b   1.000
_cell.length_c   1.000
_cell.angle_alpha   90.00
_cell.angle_beta   90.00
_cell.angle_gamma   90.00
#
_symmetry.space_group_name_H-M   'P 1'
#
loop_
_entity.id
_entity.type
_entity.pdbx_description
1 polymer ?
#
loop_
_entity_poly.entity_id
_entity_poly.type
_entity_poly.pdbx_seq_one_letter_code
_entity_poly.pdbx_strand_id
1 'polypeptide(L)'
;MEFVNGTDLDELLKQPTENDQEEVILDPNIDEAKLDTVYDQIADYMLQLSRLRFPRIGAISKDRTPGHQTVIGRPLTFDMNELVTSTGYPADKFPSAPFDRASDYFEALSNTHWIHLRTQQNLATSEVDARWRFIARHCFAQLIPKYCVDDSLFMLFGDDFRPANILADPDTLRITAVLDFEFTNAMPAQFVKKC
;
A
#
# COMPACT_ATOMS: atom_id res chain seq x y z
N MET A 1 -2.78 -16.06 -15.12
CA MET A 1 -2.65 -16.35 -13.68
C MET A 1 -3.23 -17.73 -13.44
N GLU A 2 -2.68 -18.46 -12.48
CA GLU A 2 -3.26 -19.73 -12.02
C GLU A 2 -4.51 -19.42 -11.20
N PHE A 3 -5.55 -20.25 -11.33
CA PHE A 3 -6.77 -20.11 -10.54
C PHE A 3 -6.51 -20.56 -9.11
N VAL A 4 -6.91 -19.75 -8.12
CA VAL A 4 -6.79 -20.07 -6.71
C VAL A 4 -8.19 -20.23 -6.11
N ASN A 5 -8.43 -21.35 -5.43
CA ASN A 5 -9.69 -21.59 -4.73
C ASN A 5 -9.77 -20.76 -3.44
N GLY A 6 -10.94 -20.21 -3.16
CA GLY A 6 -11.28 -19.54 -1.92
C GLY A 6 -12.50 -18.65 -2.09
N THR A 7 -13.05 -18.20 -0.96
CA THR A 7 -14.08 -17.17 -0.87
C THR A 7 -13.44 -15.89 -0.38
N ASP A 8 -13.90 -14.74 -0.85
CA ASP A 8 -13.44 -13.44 -0.36
C ASP A 8 -13.66 -13.34 1.16
N LEU A 9 -12.67 -12.83 1.88
CA LEU A 9 -12.70 -12.83 3.33
C LEU A 9 -13.74 -11.85 3.87
N ASP A 10 -14.04 -10.76 3.17
CA ASP A 10 -15.14 -9.88 3.52
C ASP A 10 -16.49 -10.60 3.48
N GLU A 11 -16.75 -11.43 2.47
CA GLU A 11 -17.94 -12.28 2.37
C GLU A 11 -18.04 -13.28 3.54
N LEU A 12 -16.91 -13.78 4.02
CA LEU A 12 -16.88 -14.67 5.18
C LEU A 12 -17.09 -13.93 6.52
N LEU A 13 -16.70 -12.66 6.61
CA LEU A 13 -16.74 -11.87 7.84
C LEU A 13 -17.97 -10.96 7.94
N LYS A 14 -18.64 -10.69 6.81
CA LYS A 14 -19.76 -9.74 6.78
C LYS A 14 -20.97 -10.26 7.55
N GLN A 15 -21.76 -9.29 8.02
CA GLN A 15 -23.11 -9.58 8.49
C GLN A 15 -23.92 -10.22 7.34
N PRO A 16 -24.67 -11.31 7.59
CA PRO A 16 -25.59 -11.83 6.60
C PRO A 16 -26.63 -10.77 6.23
N THR A 17 -26.74 -10.46 4.94
CA THR A 17 -27.73 -9.54 4.39
C THR A 17 -28.73 -10.30 3.52
N GLU A 18 -29.98 -9.84 3.45
CA GLU A 18 -30.97 -10.39 2.51
C GLU A 18 -30.78 -9.87 1.08
N ASN A 19 -30.03 -8.78 0.93
CA ASN A 19 -29.76 -8.07 -0.32
C ASN A 19 -28.27 -7.76 -0.47
N ASP A 20 -27.71 -8.11 -1.62
CA ASP A 20 -26.30 -7.85 -1.97
C ASP A 20 -25.98 -6.36 -2.19
N GLN A 21 -26.99 -5.48 -2.15
CA GLN A 21 -26.81 -4.01 -2.24
C GLN A 21 -26.62 -3.33 -0.88
N GLU A 22 -26.73 -4.07 0.23
CA GLU A 22 -26.51 -3.52 1.56
C GLU A 22 -25.02 -3.28 1.83
N GLU A 23 -24.73 -2.34 2.74
CA GLU A 23 -23.36 -2.00 3.11
C GLU A 23 -22.67 -3.22 3.74
N VAL A 24 -21.49 -3.57 3.24
CA VAL A 24 -20.67 -4.66 3.78
C VAL A 24 -20.11 -4.21 5.12
N ILE A 25 -20.76 -4.63 6.20
CA ILE A 25 -20.30 -4.40 7.57
C ILE A 25 -19.86 -5.72 8.19
N LEU A 26 -18.83 -5.66 9.06
CA LEU A 26 -18.42 -6.80 9.88
C LEU A 26 -19.61 -7.28 10.72
N ASP A 27 -19.87 -8.59 10.76
CA ASP A 27 -20.95 -9.14 11.59
C ASP A 27 -20.70 -8.80 13.07
N PRO A 28 -21.57 -7.99 13.72
CA PRO A 28 -21.37 -7.60 15.12
C PRO A 28 -21.53 -8.78 16.09
N ASN A 29 -22.10 -9.90 15.65
CA ASN A 29 -22.26 -11.12 16.44
C ASN A 29 -21.29 -12.22 15.99
N ILE A 30 -20.26 -11.88 15.20
CA ILE A 30 -19.25 -12.84 14.76
C ILE A 30 -18.58 -13.50 15.97
N ASP A 31 -18.33 -14.81 15.85
CA ASP A 31 -17.56 -15.54 16.85
C ASP A 31 -16.14 -14.95 16.94
N GLU A 32 -15.73 -14.54 18.14
CA GLU A 32 -14.38 -14.02 18.39
C GLU A 32 -13.31 -15.03 17.96
N ALA A 33 -13.55 -16.34 18.14
CA ALA A 33 -12.59 -17.37 17.72
C ALA A 33 -12.35 -17.38 16.19
N LYS A 34 -13.37 -16.99 15.41
CA LYS A 34 -13.25 -16.84 13.95
C LYS A 34 -12.41 -15.61 13.60
N LEU A 35 -12.58 -14.51 14.31
CA LEU A 35 -11.73 -13.33 14.14
C LEU A 35 -10.28 -13.63 14.50
N ASP A 36 -10.04 -14.24 15.65
CA ASP A 36 -8.69 -14.62 16.11
C ASP A 36 -8.00 -15.50 15.06
N THR A 37 -8.69 -16.54 14.57
CA THR A 37 -8.14 -17.44 13.53
C THR A 37 -7.71 -16.71 12.27
N VAL A 38 -8.49 -15.73 11.82
CA VAL A 38 -8.21 -14.96 10.60
C VAL A 38 -7.08 -13.97 10.85
N TYR A 39 -7.18 -13.16 11.90
CA TYR A 39 -6.22 -12.10 12.17
C TYR A 39 -4.86 -12.63 12.62
N ASP A 40 -4.79 -13.81 13.26
CA ASP A 40 -3.52 -14.49 13.55
C ASP A 40 -2.77 -14.85 12.26
N GLN A 41 -3.47 -15.35 11.25
CA GLN A 41 -2.87 -15.64 9.95
C GLN A 41 -2.42 -14.36 9.23
N ILE A 42 -3.25 -13.30 9.25
CA ILE A 42 -2.89 -12.01 8.64
C ILE A 42 -1.65 -11.44 9.32
N ALA A 43 -1.60 -11.46 10.66
CA ALA A 43 -0.44 -11.00 11.43
C ALA A 43 0.81 -11.81 11.09
N ASP A 44 0.71 -13.13 10.94
CA ASP A 44 1.83 -13.96 10.51
C ASP A 44 2.31 -13.61 9.09
N TYR A 45 1.41 -13.43 8.12
CA TYR A 45 1.82 -13.00 6.77
C TYR A 45 2.45 -11.60 6.77
N MET A 46 1.85 -10.64 7.47
CA MET A 46 2.42 -9.30 7.61
C MET A 46 3.82 -9.36 8.24
N LEU A 47 4.01 -10.20 9.26
CA LEU A 47 5.30 -10.44 9.88
C LEU A 47 6.31 -11.06 8.92
N GLN A 48 5.92 -12.06 8.13
CA GLN A 48 6.78 -12.65 7.10
C GLN A 48 7.20 -11.61 6.05
N LEU A 49 6.27 -10.82 5.55
CA LEU A 49 6.53 -9.76 4.57
C LEU A 49 7.41 -8.65 5.15
N SER A 50 7.20 -8.28 6.42
CA SER A 50 8.00 -7.29 7.14
C SER A 50 9.46 -7.71 7.34
N ARG A 51 9.81 -8.99 7.14
CA ARG A 51 11.18 -9.50 7.22
C ARG A 51 11.92 -9.42 5.89
N LEU A 52 11.21 -9.17 4.79
CA LEU A 52 11.82 -8.97 3.48
C LEU A 52 12.61 -7.65 3.47
N ARG A 53 13.89 -7.72 3.09
CA ARG A 53 14.82 -6.60 3.09
C ARG A 53 15.37 -6.39 1.70
N PHE A 54 15.38 -5.15 1.25
CA PHE A 54 15.82 -4.76 -0.08
C PHE A 54 16.90 -3.69 -0.01
N PRO A 55 17.88 -3.68 -0.94
CA PRO A 55 18.95 -2.70 -0.95
C PRO A 55 18.53 -1.34 -1.54
N ARG A 56 17.37 -1.27 -2.22
CA ARG A 56 16.85 -0.06 -2.88
C ARG A 56 15.35 0.08 -2.69
N ILE A 57 14.84 1.29 -2.86
CA ILE A 57 13.42 1.64 -2.87
C ILE A 57 12.88 1.55 -4.30
N GLY A 58 11.76 0.88 -4.50
CA GLY A 58 11.13 0.74 -5.82
C GLY A 58 10.34 -0.54 -6.01
N ALA A 59 9.89 -0.75 -7.26
CA ALA A 59 9.09 -1.91 -7.63
C ALA A 59 9.91 -3.19 -7.57
N ILE A 60 9.34 -4.23 -6.97
CA ILE A 60 9.97 -5.54 -6.85
C ILE A 60 9.78 -6.29 -8.15
N SER A 61 10.88 -6.86 -8.64
CA SER A 61 10.89 -7.70 -9.82
C SER A 61 11.52 -9.04 -9.48
N LYS A 62 10.99 -10.09 -10.11
CA LYS A 62 11.62 -11.41 -10.07
C LYS A 62 12.94 -11.33 -10.81
N ASP A 63 14.04 -11.67 -10.13
CA ASP A 63 15.28 -11.98 -10.86
C ASP A 63 15.09 -13.29 -11.63
N ARG A 64 15.88 -13.48 -12.69
CA ARG A 64 15.96 -14.74 -13.43
C ARG A 64 16.63 -15.84 -12.60
N THR A 65 17.34 -15.47 -11.53
CA THR A 65 17.99 -16.38 -10.59
C THR A 65 17.02 -16.74 -9.45
N PRO A 66 16.77 -18.03 -9.17
CA PRO A 66 15.96 -18.44 -8.03
C PRO A 66 16.51 -17.87 -6.71
N GLY A 67 15.65 -17.28 -5.88
CA GLY A 67 15.99 -16.81 -4.55
C GLY A 67 16.51 -15.37 -4.44
N HIS A 68 16.67 -14.64 -5.55
CA HIS A 68 17.02 -13.22 -5.52
C HIS A 68 15.83 -12.37 -5.99
N GLN A 69 15.27 -11.55 -5.09
CA GLN A 69 14.33 -10.50 -5.48
C GLN A 69 15.13 -9.22 -5.69
N THR A 70 14.93 -8.57 -6.84
CA THR A 70 15.65 -7.35 -7.18
C THR A 70 14.69 -6.20 -7.33
N VAL A 71 15.06 -5.05 -6.77
CA VAL A 71 14.36 -3.78 -7.00
C VAL A 71 15.03 -3.10 -8.17
N ILE A 72 14.45 -3.23 -9.36
CA ILE A 72 15.02 -2.71 -10.62
C ILE A 72 14.21 -1.55 -11.21
N GLY A 73 12.93 -1.45 -10.87
CA GLY A 73 12.03 -0.41 -11.36
C GLY A 73 11.85 0.71 -10.34
N ARG A 74 11.46 1.89 -10.83
CA ARG A 74 10.91 2.97 -10.00
C ARG A 74 9.81 2.47 -9.07
N PRO A 75 9.54 3.16 -7.95
CA PRO A 75 8.30 2.97 -7.22
C PRO A 75 7.09 3.13 -8.14
N LEU A 76 6.10 2.25 -7.99
CA LEU A 76 4.79 2.37 -8.63
C LEU A 76 3.75 2.55 -7.52
N THR A 77 3.23 3.77 -7.37
CA THR A 77 2.29 4.11 -6.31
C THR A 77 0.92 4.49 -6.88
N PHE A 78 -0.11 4.33 -6.06
CA PHE A 78 -1.46 4.79 -6.41
C PHE A 78 -1.49 6.28 -6.74
N ASP A 79 -0.80 7.13 -5.96
CA ASP A 79 -0.65 8.58 -6.24
C ASP A 79 -0.14 8.86 -7.66
N MET A 80 0.89 8.12 -8.09
CA MET A 80 1.43 8.26 -9.45
C MET A 80 0.40 7.85 -10.50
N ASN A 81 -0.33 6.75 -10.27
CA ASN A 81 -1.41 6.31 -11.15
C ASN A 81 -2.54 7.36 -11.22
N GLU A 82 -2.96 7.91 -10.08
CA GLU A 82 -4.01 8.92 -10.00
C GLU A 82 -3.63 10.19 -10.76
N LEU A 83 -2.39 10.67 -10.63
CA LEU A 83 -1.89 11.81 -11.41
C LEU A 83 -1.98 11.58 -12.92
N VAL A 84 -1.55 10.42 -13.40
CA VAL A 84 -1.59 10.11 -14.84
C VAL A 84 -3.04 10.01 -15.31
N THR A 85 -3.84 9.21 -14.62
CA THR A 85 -5.19 8.83 -15.07
C THR A 85 -6.23 9.94 -14.86
N SER A 86 -6.14 10.69 -13.76
CA SER A 86 -7.15 11.70 -13.39
C SER A 86 -6.79 13.12 -13.82
N THR A 87 -5.49 13.42 -14.01
CA THR A 87 -5.03 14.78 -14.35
C THR A 87 -4.35 14.88 -15.71
N GLY A 88 -4.07 13.74 -16.37
CA GLY A 88 -3.30 13.72 -17.62
C GLY A 88 -1.82 14.06 -17.43
N TYR A 89 -1.28 13.92 -16.21
CA TYR A 89 0.12 14.21 -15.94
C TYR A 89 1.02 13.23 -16.72
N PRO A 90 2.06 13.70 -17.44
CA PRO A 90 2.91 12.81 -18.24
C PRO A 90 3.71 11.81 -17.39
N ALA A 91 3.57 10.52 -17.68
CA ALA A 91 4.19 9.44 -16.90
C ALA A 91 5.74 9.39 -17.00
N ASP A 92 6.31 10.03 -18.02
CA ASP A 92 7.75 10.17 -18.25
C ASP A 92 8.40 11.27 -17.38
N LYS A 93 7.60 12.13 -16.74
CA LYS A 93 8.07 13.13 -15.78
C LYS A 93 8.29 12.58 -14.37
N PHE A 94 7.80 11.38 -14.08
CA PHE A 94 8.12 10.71 -12.83
C PHE A 94 9.56 10.18 -12.83
N PRO A 95 10.16 9.95 -11.66
CA PRO A 95 11.39 9.17 -11.54
C PRO A 95 11.31 7.90 -12.38
N SER A 96 12.39 7.53 -13.08
CA SER A 96 12.43 6.34 -13.93
C SER A 96 13.19 5.16 -13.30
N ALA A 97 13.93 5.43 -12.22
CA ALA A 97 14.80 4.49 -11.54
C ALA A 97 14.37 4.25 -10.08
N PRO A 98 14.82 3.15 -9.46
CA PRO A 98 14.82 2.99 -8.00
C PRO A 98 15.57 4.11 -7.28
N PHE A 99 15.36 4.23 -5.97
CA PHE A 99 16.14 5.12 -5.11
C PHE A 99 17.06 4.33 -4.18
N ASP A 100 18.28 4.84 -3.96
CA ASP A 100 19.25 4.26 -3.03
C ASP A 100 19.13 4.82 -1.61
N ARG A 101 18.44 5.96 -1.44
CA ARG A 101 18.31 6.69 -0.18
C ARG A 101 16.86 7.05 0.11
N ALA A 102 16.50 7.02 1.39
CA ALA A 102 15.16 7.43 1.83
C ALA A 102 14.94 8.93 1.62
N SER A 103 15.98 9.75 1.82
CA SER A 103 15.93 11.21 1.58
C SER A 103 15.47 11.52 0.16
N ASP A 104 16.10 10.89 -0.83
CA ASP A 104 15.86 11.16 -2.25
C ASP A 104 14.45 10.73 -2.65
N TYR A 105 13.99 9.60 -2.10
CA TYR A 105 12.61 9.14 -2.28
C TYR A 105 11.60 10.12 -1.67
N PHE A 106 11.82 10.58 -0.43
CA PHE A 106 10.89 11.50 0.22
C PHE A 106 10.86 12.88 -0.44
N GLU A 107 11.98 13.36 -0.96
CA GLU A 107 12.03 14.58 -1.79
C GLU A 107 11.23 14.40 -3.08
N ALA A 108 11.37 13.26 -3.76
CA ALA A 108 10.56 12.93 -4.93
C ALA A 108 9.06 12.85 -4.59
N LEU A 109 8.70 12.23 -3.46
CA LEU A 109 7.33 12.15 -2.97
C LEU A 109 6.76 13.54 -2.64
N SER A 110 7.55 14.40 -2.00
CA SER A 110 7.18 15.80 -1.74
C SER A 110 6.86 16.54 -3.05
N ASN A 111 7.69 16.34 -4.08
CA ASN A 111 7.44 16.93 -5.41
C ASN A 111 6.15 16.39 -6.04
N THR A 112 5.88 15.08 -5.94
CA THR A 112 4.62 14.46 -6.38
C THR A 112 3.40 15.08 -5.68
N HIS A 113 3.48 15.30 -4.37
CA HIS A 113 2.44 16.01 -3.63
C HIS A 113 2.25 17.46 -4.11
N TRP A 114 3.31 18.17 -4.47
CA TRP A 114 3.17 19.50 -5.08
C TRP A 114 2.52 19.46 -6.46
N ILE A 115 2.82 18.43 -7.25
CA ILE A 115 2.21 18.24 -8.58
C ILE A 115 0.71 18.01 -8.43
N HIS A 116 0.26 17.09 -7.57
CA HIS A 116 -1.16 16.85 -7.30
C HIS A 116 -1.91 18.13 -6.93
N LEU A 117 -1.36 18.96 -6.02
CA LEU A 117 -2.01 20.22 -5.63
C LEU A 117 -2.21 21.18 -6.82
N ARG A 118 -1.31 21.12 -7.82
CA ARG A 118 -1.34 22.02 -8.99
C ARG A 118 -2.20 21.47 -10.13
N THR A 119 -2.17 20.16 -10.35
CA THR A 119 -2.79 19.53 -11.53
C THR A 119 -4.21 19.03 -11.25
N GLN A 120 -4.52 18.67 -10.01
CA GLN A 120 -5.81 18.10 -9.64
C GLN A 120 -6.67 19.12 -8.91
N GLN A 121 -7.39 19.94 -9.67
CA GLN A 121 -8.20 21.03 -9.10
C GLN A 121 -9.33 20.55 -8.19
N ASN A 122 -9.79 19.31 -8.35
CA ASN A 122 -10.80 18.65 -7.52
C ASN A 122 -10.21 17.87 -6.32
N LEU A 123 -8.92 18.01 -6.03
CA LEU A 123 -8.27 17.32 -4.90
C LEU A 123 -8.81 17.76 -3.53
N ALA A 124 -9.40 18.96 -3.44
CA ALA A 124 -9.98 19.50 -2.22
C ALA A 124 -11.46 19.77 -2.39
N THR A 125 -12.24 19.45 -1.36
CA THR A 125 -13.71 19.66 -1.36
C THR A 125 -14.12 21.01 -0.77
N SER A 126 -13.20 21.74 -0.17
CA SER A 126 -13.41 23.08 0.41
C SER A 126 -12.12 23.89 0.48
N GLU A 127 -12.22 25.20 0.70
CA GLU A 127 -11.07 26.08 0.97
C GLU A 127 -10.27 25.62 2.20
N VAL A 128 -10.97 25.19 3.25
CA VAL A 128 -10.34 24.71 4.48
C VAL A 128 -9.53 23.44 4.20
N ASP A 129 -10.09 22.48 3.46
CA ASP A 129 -9.39 21.26 3.05
C ASP A 129 -8.17 21.58 2.17
N ALA A 130 -8.33 22.48 1.19
CA ALA A 130 -7.23 22.93 0.33
C ALA A 130 -6.08 23.55 1.14
N ARG A 131 -6.41 24.41 2.10
CA ARG A 131 -5.43 25.05 2.99
C ARG A 131 -4.71 24.03 3.86
N TRP A 132 -5.42 23.08 4.46
CA TRP A 132 -4.81 22.02 5.27
C TRP A 132 -3.87 21.13 4.44
N ARG A 133 -4.28 20.73 3.23
CA ARG A 133 -3.42 19.95 2.32
C ARG A 133 -2.17 20.72 1.93
N PHE A 134 -2.30 22.02 1.62
CA PHE A 134 -1.16 22.88 1.32
C PHE A 134 -0.18 22.94 2.49
N ILE A 135 -0.68 23.22 3.71
CA ILE A 135 0.15 23.29 4.92
C ILE A 135 0.82 21.93 5.18
N ALA A 136 0.06 20.83 5.16
CA ALA A 136 0.58 19.49 5.43
C ALA A 136 1.69 19.11 4.45
N ARG A 137 1.52 19.38 3.15
CA ARG A 137 2.52 19.07 2.11
C ARG A 137 3.76 19.95 2.21
N HIS A 138 3.61 21.21 2.64
CA HIS A 138 4.74 22.09 2.92
C HIS A 138 5.51 21.65 4.17
N CYS A 139 4.80 21.34 5.25
CA CYS A 139 5.39 20.82 6.47
C CYS A 139 6.11 19.49 6.21
N PHE A 140 5.51 18.57 5.45
CA PHE A 140 6.13 17.31 5.06
C PHE A 140 7.53 17.54 4.47
N ALA A 141 7.65 18.43 3.48
CA ALA A 141 8.95 18.76 2.86
C ALA A 141 9.98 19.29 3.86
N GLN A 142 9.56 20.17 4.78
CA GLN A 142 10.44 20.74 5.82
C GLN A 142 10.89 19.71 6.86
N LEU A 143 10.10 18.65 7.07
CA LEU A 143 10.39 17.62 8.06
C LEU A 143 11.39 16.57 7.55
N ILE A 144 11.52 16.40 6.23
CA ILE A 144 12.46 15.45 5.61
C ILE A 144 13.89 15.59 6.17
N PRO A 145 14.56 16.77 6.10
CA PRO A 145 15.94 16.88 6.59
C PRO A 145 16.09 16.70 8.11
N LYS A 146 15.00 16.77 8.87
CA LYS A 146 15.01 16.65 10.33
C LYS A 146 14.73 15.23 10.82
N TYR A 147 13.91 14.48 10.08
CA TYR A 147 13.37 13.22 10.56
C TYR A 147 13.58 12.05 9.60
N CYS A 148 14.01 12.28 8.35
CA CYS A 148 14.37 11.21 7.44
C CYS A 148 15.62 10.49 7.95
N VAL A 149 15.57 9.16 7.96
CA VAL A 149 16.71 8.31 8.27
C VAL A 149 17.06 7.53 7.02
N ASP A 150 18.27 7.73 6.51
CA ASP A 150 18.80 6.91 5.43
C ASP A 150 19.24 5.55 5.99
N ASP A 151 18.26 4.66 6.13
CA ASP A 151 18.51 3.26 6.42
C ASP A 151 19.25 2.60 5.25
N SER A 152 20.09 1.59 5.56
CA SER A 152 20.82 0.83 4.55
C SER A 152 19.97 -0.25 3.85
N LEU A 153 18.79 -0.55 4.41
CA LEU A 153 17.86 -1.55 3.89
C LEU A 153 16.42 -1.05 3.98
N PHE A 154 15.64 -1.42 2.97
CA PHE A 154 14.25 -1.06 2.79
C PHE A 154 13.36 -2.28 3.01
N MET A 155 12.09 -2.04 3.36
CA MET A 155 11.14 -3.10 3.69
C MET A 155 10.05 -3.18 2.64
N LEU A 156 9.45 -4.37 2.49
CA LEU A 156 8.24 -4.49 1.70
C LEU A 156 7.13 -3.65 2.33
N PHE A 157 6.47 -2.83 1.52
CA PHE A 157 5.31 -2.05 1.92
C PHE A 157 4.21 -2.21 0.87
N GLY A 158 3.09 -2.75 1.33
CA GLY A 158 1.78 -2.72 0.67
C GLY A 158 0.75 -2.48 1.77
N ASP A 159 -0.13 -1.51 1.57
CA ASP A 159 -1.05 -1.01 2.58
C ASP A 159 -2.45 -1.60 2.48
N ASP A 160 -2.74 -2.42 1.46
CA ASP A 160 -4.09 -2.92 1.19
C ASP A 160 -4.33 -4.39 1.59
N PHE A 161 -4.19 -4.67 2.89
CA PHE A 161 -4.55 -5.96 3.51
C PHE A 161 -6.03 -6.00 3.95
N ARG A 162 -6.92 -5.31 3.24
CA ARG A 162 -8.35 -5.36 3.54
C ARG A 162 -8.92 -6.75 3.24
N PRO A 163 -9.96 -7.20 3.97
CA PRO A 163 -10.57 -8.52 3.75
C PRO A 163 -10.98 -8.80 2.30
N ALA A 164 -11.44 -7.78 1.55
CA ALA A 164 -11.78 -7.91 0.12
C ALA A 164 -10.60 -8.34 -0.79
N ASN A 165 -9.36 -8.19 -0.32
CA ASN A 165 -8.15 -8.60 -1.04
C ASN A 165 -7.59 -9.94 -0.54
N ILE A 166 -8.34 -10.70 0.25
CA ILE A 166 -7.90 -11.97 0.84
C ILE A 166 -8.91 -13.05 0.51
N LEU A 167 -8.41 -14.18 0.01
CA LEU A 167 -9.21 -15.40 -0.16
C LEU A 167 -8.96 -16.35 0.99
N ALA A 168 -10.01 -16.98 1.49
CA ALA A 168 -9.92 -18.04 2.49
C ALA A 168 -10.83 -19.22 2.17
N ASP A 169 -10.45 -20.38 2.67
CA ASP A 169 -11.28 -21.58 2.64
C ASP A 169 -12.48 -21.41 3.59
N PRO A 170 -13.73 -21.56 3.13
CA PRO A 170 -14.92 -21.26 3.93
C PRO A 170 -15.14 -22.20 5.11
N ASP A 171 -14.62 -23.44 5.05
CA ASP A 171 -14.82 -24.45 6.07
C ASP A 171 -13.76 -24.35 7.18
N THR A 172 -12.53 -23.99 6.81
CA THR A 172 -11.36 -23.98 7.71
C THR A 172 -10.87 -22.59 8.07
N LEU A 173 -11.34 -21.54 7.38
CA LEU A 173 -10.88 -20.15 7.47
C LEU A 173 -9.40 -19.98 7.14
N ARG A 174 -8.77 -20.98 6.52
CA ARG A 174 -7.38 -20.90 6.11
C ARG A 174 -7.25 -19.94 4.92
N ILE A 175 -6.41 -18.92 5.05
CA ILE A 175 -6.12 -18.00 3.95
C ILE A 175 -5.42 -18.78 2.83
N THR A 176 -6.00 -18.72 1.63
CA THR A 176 -5.49 -19.40 0.42
C THR A 176 -4.76 -18.44 -0.51
N ALA A 177 -5.11 -17.15 -0.50
CA ALA A 177 -4.40 -16.11 -1.24
C ALA A 177 -4.52 -14.74 -0.58
N VAL A 178 -3.49 -13.93 -0.78
CA VAL A 178 -3.55 -12.47 -0.62
C VAL A 178 -3.35 -11.88 -2.01
N LEU A 179 -4.22 -10.95 -2.39
CA LEU A 179 -4.30 -10.35 -3.71
C LEU A 179 -3.82 -8.90 -3.68
N ASP A 180 -3.94 -8.23 -4.83
CA ASP A 180 -3.80 -6.78 -4.97
C ASP A 180 -2.44 -6.18 -4.57
N PHE A 181 -1.35 -6.83 -4.99
CA PHE A 181 0.02 -6.36 -4.78
C PHE A 181 0.47 -5.26 -5.77
N GLU A 182 -0.44 -4.64 -6.55
CA GLU A 182 -0.09 -3.81 -7.72
C GLU A 182 0.70 -2.52 -7.38
N PHE A 183 0.53 -1.98 -6.17
CA PHE A 183 1.29 -0.83 -5.66
C PHE A 183 2.24 -1.20 -4.51
N THR A 184 2.55 -2.49 -4.35
CA THR A 184 3.50 -2.94 -3.35
C THR A 184 4.94 -2.69 -3.82
N ASN A 185 5.75 -2.07 -2.96
CA ASN A 185 7.12 -1.69 -3.28
C ASN A 185 8.07 -1.95 -2.10
N ALA A 186 9.37 -2.00 -2.37
CA ALA A 186 10.36 -1.77 -1.34
C ALA A 186 10.37 -0.29 -0.98
N MET A 187 10.21 0.05 0.30
CA MET A 187 10.02 1.42 0.79
C MET A 187 10.83 1.70 2.07
N PRO A 188 11.05 2.98 2.42
CA PRO A 188 11.63 3.34 3.71
C PRO A 188 10.92 2.68 4.89
N ALA A 189 11.67 2.17 5.86
CA ALA A 189 11.14 1.56 7.08
C ALA A 189 10.19 2.51 7.86
N GLN A 190 10.35 3.81 7.66
CA GLN A 190 9.53 4.86 8.26
C GLN A 190 8.06 4.83 7.82
N PHE A 191 7.70 4.12 6.74
CA PHE A 191 6.30 3.84 6.39
C PHE A 191 5.65 2.79 7.30
N VAL A 192 6.43 1.84 7.80
CA VAL A 192 5.95 0.68 8.57
C VAL A 192 6.03 0.91 10.07
N LYS A 193 6.87 1.85 10.53
CA LYS A 193 7.03 2.20 11.95
C LYS A 193 5.84 3.00 12.48
N LYS A 194 4.69 2.33 12.63
CA LYS A 194 3.72 2.61 13.69
C LYS A 194 3.81 1.44 14.68
N CYS A 195 4.51 1.66 15.78
CA CYS A 195 4.28 0.96 17.04
C CYS A 195 3.66 1.97 18.00
#